data_AF-A0A097EC31-F1
#
_entry.id   AF-A0A097EC31-F1
#
_cell.length_a   1.000
_cell.length_b   1.000
_cell.length_c   1.000
_cell.angle_alpha   90.00
_cell.angle_beta   90.00
_cell.angle_gamma   90.00
#
_symmetry.space_group_name_H-M   'P 1'
#
loop_
_entity.id
_entity.type
_entity.pdbx_description
1 polymer ?
#
loop_
_entity_poly.entity_id
_entity_poly.type
_entity_poly.pdbx_seq_one_letter_code
_entity_poly.pdbx_strand_id
1 'polypeptide(L)'
;MQITITYRGQAITITDIAPFVVEQQRLEDALGILMRGFDPNRPALLRAREREIVDLHDRIVELAEVVQRWRDAEEAALAPVRDANVMAVWTAWRRWQAADAADAERRRSGNDPDDTGCAR
;
A
#
# COMPACT_ATOMS: atom_id res chain seq x y z
N MET A 1 -1.55 -11.69 10.45
CA MET A 1 -2.43 -11.82 9.27
C MET A 1 -2.14 -13.16 8.62
N GLN A 2 -3.12 -13.80 7.98
CA GLN A 2 -2.89 -14.99 7.16
C GLN A 2 -3.69 -14.89 5.87
N ILE A 3 -3.14 -15.40 4.77
CA ILE A 3 -3.86 -15.57 3.50
C ILE A 3 -3.73 -17.02 3.07
N THR A 4 -4.77 -17.53 2.40
CA THR A 4 -4.70 -18.82 1.71
C THR A 4 -4.71 -18.53 0.23
N ILE A 5 -3.70 -19.05 -0.47
CA ILE A 5 -3.57 -18.90 -1.93
C ILE A 5 -3.33 -20.26 -2.57
N THR A 6 -3.69 -20.39 -3.85
CA THR A 6 -3.24 -21.51 -4.66
C THR A 6 -1.87 -21.17 -5.24
N TYR A 7 -0.86 -21.95 -4.85
CA TYR A 7 0.51 -21.85 -5.34
C TYR A 7 0.89 -23.20 -5.94
N ARG A 8 1.24 -23.22 -7.23
CA ARG A 8 1.61 -24.45 -7.97
C ARG A 8 0.58 -25.57 -7.85
N GLY A 9 -0.69 -25.20 -7.94
CA GLY A 9 -1.82 -26.13 -7.83
C GLY A 9 -2.09 -26.65 -6.41
N GLN A 10 -1.36 -26.17 -5.41
CA GLN A 10 -1.58 -26.52 -4.00
C GLN A 10 -2.10 -25.32 -3.23
N ALA A 11 -3.12 -25.53 -2.40
CA ALA A 11 -3.53 -24.52 -1.44
C ALA A 11 -2.46 -24.42 -0.35
N ILE A 12 -1.86 -23.24 -0.21
CA ILE A 12 -0.90 -22.93 0.85
C ILE A 12 -1.46 -21.81 1.72
N THR A 13 -1.24 -21.91 3.03
CA THR A 13 -1.53 -20.83 3.97
C THR A 13 -0.23 -20.10 4.26
N ILE A 14 -0.22 -18.80 4.02
CA ILE A 14 0.91 -17.93 4.26
C ILE A 14 0.61 -17.13 5.52
N THR A 15 1.53 -17.17 6.47
CA THR A 15 1.51 -16.37 7.71
C THR A 15 2.67 -15.38 7.79
N ASP A 16 3.69 -15.57 6.95
CA ASP A 16 4.86 -14.71 6.81
C ASP A 16 5.23 -14.64 5.32
N ILE A 17 5.26 -13.42 4.77
CA ILE A 17 5.57 -13.18 3.36
C ILE A 17 7.08 -13.05 3.09
N ALA A 18 7.88 -12.83 4.13
CA ALA A 18 9.32 -12.55 4.00
C ALA A 18 10.08 -13.63 3.19
N PRO A 19 9.83 -14.95 3.36
CA PRO A 19 10.49 -15.98 2.56
C PRO A 19 10.19 -15.87 1.07
N PHE A 20 8.96 -15.48 0.69
CA PHE A 20 8.55 -15.34 -0.71
C PHE A 20 9.21 -14.12 -1.35
N VAL A 21 9.31 -13.01 -0.62
CA VAL A 21 10.02 -11.80 -1.07
C VAL A 21 11.51 -12.06 -1.26
N VAL A 22 12.15 -12.74 -0.31
CA VAL A 22 13.57 -13.09 -0.41
C VAL A 22 13.83 -14.02 -1.60
N GLU A 23 12.98 -15.02 -1.81
CA GLU A 23 13.12 -15.91 -2.96
C GLU A 23 12.87 -15.17 -4.28
N GLN A 24 11.90 -14.26 -4.34
CA GLN A 24 11.66 -13.43 -5.53
C GLN A 24 12.91 -12.64 -5.89
N GLN A 25 13.50 -11.93 -4.92
CA GLN A 25 14.72 -11.14 -5.13
C GLN A 25 15.88 -12.03 -5.61
N ARG A 26 16.04 -13.22 -5.01
CA ARG A 26 17.08 -14.17 -5.42
C ARG A 26 16.95 -14.60 -6.88
N LEU A 27 15.72 -14.82 -7.35
CA LEU A 27 15.46 -15.22 -8.73
C LEU A 27 15.62 -14.04 -9.70
N GLU A 28 15.19 -12.84 -9.31
CA GLU A 28 15.42 -11.62 -10.08
C GLU A 28 16.92 -11.36 -10.28
N ASP A 29 17.72 -11.54 -9.22
CA ASP A 29 19.18 -11.42 -9.29
C ASP A 29 19.80 -12.48 -10.23
N ALA A 30 19.32 -13.72 -10.15
CA ALA A 30 19.76 -14.81 -11.03
C ALA A 30 19.44 -14.52 -12.50
N LEU A 31 18.21 -14.07 -12.78
CA LEU A 31 17.80 -13.65 -14.12
C LEU A 31 18.62 -12.45 -14.60
N GLY A 32 18.88 -11.48 -13.73
CA GLY A 32 19.73 -10.32 -14.03
C GLY A 32 21.18 -10.69 -14.37
N ILE A 33 21.73 -11.75 -13.77
CA ILE A 33 23.04 -12.31 -14.15
C ILE A 33 23.00 -12.86 -15.58
N LEU A 34 21.97 -13.63 -15.94
CA LEU A 34 21.80 -14.19 -17.28
C LEU A 34 21.61 -13.09 -18.34
N MET A 35 20.79 -12.08 -18.02
CA MET A 35 20.43 -11.02 -18.95
C MET A 35 21.54 -9.97 -19.13
N ARG A 36 22.51 -9.85 -18.21
CA ARG A 36 23.65 -8.93 -18.37
C ARG A 36 24.50 -9.20 -19.61
N GLY A 37 24.54 -10.45 -20.08
CA GLY A 37 25.23 -10.84 -21.30
C GLY A 37 24.36 -10.80 -22.56
N PHE A 38 23.12 -10.34 -22.47
CA PHE A 38 22.19 -10.35 -23.59
C PHE A 38 22.51 -9.25 -24.59
N ASP A 39 22.70 -9.64 -25.86
CA ASP A 39 22.69 -8.73 -26.99
C ASP A 39 21.38 -8.93 -27.77
N PRO A 40 20.47 -7.93 -27.80
CA PRO A 40 19.20 -8.04 -28.53
C PRO A 40 19.40 -8.17 -30.04
N ASN A 41 20.57 -7.81 -30.59
CA ASN A 41 20.90 -8.02 -31.99
C ASN A 41 21.39 -9.45 -32.28
N ARG A 42 21.66 -10.24 -31.24
CA ARG A 42 22.13 -11.63 -31.32
C ARG A 42 21.38 -12.55 -30.36
N PRO A 43 20.04 -12.62 -30.43
CA PRO A 43 19.23 -13.39 -29.49
C PRO A 43 19.53 -14.91 -29.53
N ALA A 44 20.07 -15.41 -30.65
CA ALA A 44 20.50 -16.79 -30.80
C ALA A 44 21.53 -17.23 -29.74
N LEU A 45 22.30 -16.29 -29.17
CA LEU A 45 23.28 -16.59 -28.11
C LEU A 45 22.63 -17.06 -26.81
N LEU A 46 21.38 -16.68 -26.55
CA LEU A 46 20.62 -17.12 -25.39
C LEU A 46 19.73 -18.34 -25.63
N ARG A 47 19.61 -18.84 -26.88
CA ARG A 47 18.77 -20.03 -27.16
C ARG A 47 19.13 -21.24 -26.30
N ALA A 48 20.43 -21.44 -26.06
CA ALA A 48 20.90 -22.55 -25.20
C ALA A 48 20.42 -22.42 -23.74
N ARG A 49 20.01 -21.22 -23.30
CA ARG A 49 19.51 -20.91 -21.96
C ARG A 49 18.05 -20.43 -21.96
N GLU A 50 17.36 -20.49 -23.10
CA GLU A 50 15.98 -20.00 -23.24
C GLU A 50 15.07 -20.61 -22.18
N ARG A 51 15.13 -21.94 -22.02
CA ARG A 51 14.35 -22.65 -21.00
C ARG A 51 14.64 -22.15 -19.58
N GLU A 52 15.91 -21.96 -19.24
CA GLU A 52 16.31 -21.45 -17.92
C GLU A 52 15.77 -20.04 -17.67
N ILE A 53 15.83 -19.17 -18.69
CA ILE A 53 15.32 -17.80 -18.61
C ILE A 53 13.80 -17.79 -18.42
N VAL A 54 13.08 -18.60 -19.19
CA VAL A 54 11.62 -18.72 -19.09
C VAL A 54 11.23 -19.30 -17.74
N ASP A 55 11.87 -20.40 -17.30
CA ASP A 55 11.59 -21.02 -15.99
C ASP A 55 11.83 -20.05 -14.82
N LEU A 56 12.87 -19.21 -14.90
CA LEU A 56 13.12 -18.16 -13.91
C LEU A 56 12.06 -17.07 -13.96
N HIS A 57 11.71 -16.58 -15.16
CA HIS A 57 10.70 -15.55 -15.34
C HIS A 57 9.33 -15.99 -14.82
N ASP A 58 8.88 -17.18 -15.21
CA ASP A 58 7.59 -17.72 -14.79
C ASP A 58 7.53 -17.83 -13.26
N ARG A 59 8.61 -18.28 -12.63
CA ARG A 59 8.69 -18.39 -11.16
C ARG A 59 8.74 -17.03 -10.47
N ILE A 60 9.37 -16.02 -11.06
CA ILE A 60 9.32 -14.63 -10.56
C ILE A 60 7.88 -14.11 -10.62
N VAL A 61 7.18 -14.31 -11.74
CA VAL A 61 5.78 -13.89 -11.90
C VAL A 61 4.88 -14.59 -10.89
N GLU A 62 5.01 -15.90 -10.70
CA GLU A 62 4.29 -16.66 -9.67
C GLU A 62 4.47 -16.03 -8.28
N LEU A 63 5.71 -15.70 -7.89
CA LEU A 63 6.00 -15.10 -6.58
C LEU A 63 5.47 -13.66 -6.47
N ALA A 64 5.56 -12.88 -7.54
CA ALA A 64 5.03 -11.53 -7.58
C ALA A 64 3.50 -11.52 -7.34
N GLU A 65 2.77 -12.48 -7.89
CA GLU A 65 1.34 -12.65 -7.61
C GLU A 65 1.06 -12.97 -6.14
N VAL A 66 1.89 -13.83 -5.52
CA VAL A 66 1.77 -14.15 -4.09
C VAL A 66 1.98 -12.90 -3.23
N VAL A 67 3.05 -12.15 -3.51
CA VAL A 67 3.39 -10.91 -2.79
C VAL A 67 2.30 -9.86 -2.97
N GLN A 68 1.76 -9.71 -4.18
CA GLN A 68 0.69 -8.75 -4.44
C GLN A 68 -0.58 -9.13 -3.67
N ARG A 69 -1.00 -10.39 -3.68
CA ARG A 69 -2.16 -10.84 -2.90
C ARG A 69 -2.00 -10.61 -1.40
N TRP A 70 -0.79 -10.77 -0.88
CA TRP A 70 -0.49 -10.43 0.51
C TRP A 70 -0.69 -8.94 0.80
N ARG A 71 -0.13 -8.07 -0.04
CA ARG A 71 -0.27 -6.62 0.09
C ARG A 71 -1.73 -6.18 0.00
N ASP A 72 -2.50 -6.75 -0.93
CA ASP A 72 -3.92 -6.46 -1.08
C ASP A 72 -4.70 -6.87 0.19
N ALA A 73 -4.35 -8.00 0.80
CA ALA A 73 -4.95 -8.44 2.06
C ALA A 73 -4.57 -7.54 3.25
N GLU A 74 -3.31 -7.08 3.33
CA GLU A 74 -2.89 -6.11 4.35
C GLU A 74 -3.65 -4.79 4.21
N GLU A 75 -3.77 -4.31 2.97
CA GLU A 75 -4.49 -3.07 2.67
C GLU A 75 -5.98 -3.18 3.02
N ALA A 76 -6.63 -4.29 2.64
CA ALA A 76 -8.01 -4.57 2.98
C ALA A 76 -8.22 -4.68 4.51
N ALA A 77 -7.27 -5.27 5.24
CA ALA A 77 -7.34 -5.36 6.70
C ALA A 77 -7.23 -3.98 7.38
N LEU A 78 -6.53 -3.02 6.76
CA LEU A 78 -6.38 -1.66 7.27
C LEU A 78 -7.54 -0.72 6.89
N ALA A 79 -8.34 -1.06 5.88
CA ALA A 79 -9.42 -0.21 5.38
C ALA A 79 -10.39 0.28 6.49
N PRO A 80 -10.90 -0.56 7.42
CA PRO A 80 -11.82 -0.10 8.45
C PRO A 80 -11.22 0.94 9.40
N VAL A 81 -9.93 0.81 9.70
CA VAL A 81 -9.22 1.77 10.56
C VAL A 81 -9.03 3.10 9.83
N ARG A 82 -8.71 3.04 8.54
CA ARG A 82 -8.59 4.24 7.70
C ARG A 82 -9.93 4.96 7.56
N ASP A 83 -11.01 4.23 7.33
CA ASP A 83 -12.36 4.79 7.27
C ASP A 83 -12.76 5.45 8.59
N ALA A 84 -12.48 4.79 9.73
CA ALA A 84 -12.72 5.36 11.04
C ALA A 84 -11.93 6.66 11.27
N ASN A 85 -10.67 6.71 10.85
CA ASN A 85 -9.84 7.91 10.95
C ASN A 85 -10.38 9.05 10.07
N VAL A 86 -10.78 8.76 8.84
CA VAL A 86 -11.40 9.75 7.94
C VAL A 86 -12.68 10.32 8.56
N MET A 87 -13.54 9.46 9.09
CA MET A 87 -14.78 9.89 9.77
C MET A 87 -14.52 10.70 11.04
N ALA A 88 -13.50 10.35 11.81
CA ALA A 88 -13.09 11.11 12.99
C ALA A 88 -12.61 12.52 12.62
N VAL A 89 -11.78 12.64 11.58
CA VAL A 89 -11.32 13.93 11.06
C VAL A 89 -12.48 14.77 10.55
N TRP A 90 -13.38 14.19 9.76
CA TRP A 90 -14.57 14.88 9.27
C TRP A 90 -15.44 15.40 10.43
N THR A 91 -15.64 14.58 11.47
CA THR A 91 -16.41 14.95 12.66
C THR A 91 -15.74 16.08 13.45
N ALA A 92 -14.41 16.08 13.56
CA ALA A 92 -13.66 17.17 14.19
C ALA A 92 -13.81 18.47 13.39
N TRP A 93 -13.69 18.40 12.07
CA TRP A 93 -13.85 19.57 11.19
C TRP A 93 -15.27 20.16 11.28
N ARG A 94 -16.31 19.32 11.28
CA ARG A 94 -17.71 19.78 11.47
C ARG A 94 -17.91 20.51 12.79
N ARG A 95 -17.31 20.03 13.88
CA ARG A 95 -17.36 20.69 15.18
C ARG A 95 -16.67 22.05 15.16
N TRP A 96 -15.50 22.13 14.52
CA TRP A 96 -14.77 23.38 14.36
C TRP A 96 -15.58 24.42 13.56
N GLN A 97 -16.18 24.03 12.44
CA GLN A 97 -17.04 24.93 11.67
C GLN A 97 -18.24 25.46 12.46
N ALA A 98 -18.86 24.61 13.29
CA ALA A 98 -19.98 25.03 14.13
C ALA A 98 -19.54 26.04 15.20
N ALA A 99 -18.37 25.83 15.80
CA ALA A 99 -17.80 26.76 16.78
C ALA A 99 -17.47 28.12 16.13
N ASP A 100 -16.82 28.11 14.96
CA ASP A 100 -16.47 29.32 14.22
C ASP A 100 -17.71 30.12 13.79
N ALA A 101 -18.76 29.43 13.32
CA ALA A 101 -20.05 30.06 13.02
C ALA A 101 -20.69 30.71 14.26
N ALA A 102 -20.62 30.04 15.42
CA ALA A 102 -21.15 30.58 16.67
C ALA A 102 -20.33 31.79 17.18
N ASP A 103 -19.01 31.78 17.01
CA ASP A 103 -18.14 32.93 17.29
C ASP A 103 -18.47 34.11 16.35
N ALA A 104 -18.64 33.85 15.06
CA ALA A 104 -19.01 34.87 14.08
C ALA A 104 -20.36 35.51 14.40
N GLU A 105 -21.34 34.71 14.83
CA GLU A 105 -22.65 35.22 15.24
C GLU A 105 -22.58 36.10 16.49
N ARG A 106 -21.76 35.72 17.48
CA ARG A 106 -21.51 36.54 18.68
C ARG A 106 -20.91 37.90 18.32
N ARG A 107 -19.91 37.93 17.42
CA ARG A 107 -19.31 39.19 16.94
C ARG A 107 -20.33 40.08 16.21
N ARG A 108 -21.24 39.49 15.42
CA ARG A 108 -22.29 40.24 14.71
C ARG A 108 -23.36 40.81 15.64
N SER A 109 -23.71 40.07 16.68
CA SER A 109 -24.76 40.47 17.64
C SER A 109 -24.30 41.55 18.65
N GLY A 110 -23.04 41.99 18.63
CA GLY A 110 -22.52 43.04 19.51
C GLY A 110 -22.53 42.67 21.00
N ASN A 111 -22.68 41.39 21.33
CA ASN A 111 -22.75 40.90 22.70
C ASN A 111 -21.34 40.45 23.12
N ASP A 112 -20.41 41.40 23.15
CA ASP A 112 -19.04 41.19 23.61
C ASP A 112 -19.01 41.39 25.14
N PRO A 113 -18.84 40.32 25.95
CA PRO A 113 -18.86 40.44 27.41
C PRO A 113 -17.65 41.22 27.97
N ASP A 114 -16.65 41.53 27.16
CA ASP A 114 -15.47 42.32 27.57
C ASP A 114 -15.70 43.84 27.51
N ASP A 115 -16.88 44.31 27.08
CA ASP A 115 -17.22 45.75 27.00
C ASP A 115 -17.87 46.30 28.30
N THR A 116 -17.73 45.59 29.42
CA THR A 116 -18.03 46.13 30.76
C THR A 116 -16.76 46.55 31.48
N GLY A 117 -16.29 47.78 31.24
CA GLY A 117 -15.40 48.43 32.22
C GLY A 117 -14.37 49.39 31.67
N CYS A 118 -14.80 50.48 31.04
CA CYS A 118 -14.00 51.71 30.97
C CYS A 118 -14.92 52.93 30.96
N ALA A 119 -15.76 53.06 31.99
CA ALA A 119 -16.36 54.34 32.34
C ALA A 119 -15.56 54.93 33.51
N ARG A 120 -14.99 56.11 33.25
CA ARG A 120 -14.13 56.94 34.12
C ARG A 120 -14.77 57.28 35.46
#